data_AF-A0AAW7F6K7-F1
#
_entry.id   AF-A0AAW7F6K7-F1
#
_cell.length_a   1.000
_cell.length_b   1.000
_cell.length_c   1.000
_cell.angle_alpha   90.00
_cell.angle_beta   90.00
_cell.angle_gamma   90.00
#
_symmetry.space_group_name_H-M   'P 1'
#
loop_
_entity.id
_entity.type
_entity.pdbx_description
1 polymer ?
#
loop_
_entity_poly.entity_id
_entity_poly.type
_entity_poly.pdbx_seq_one_letter_code
_entity_poly.pdbx_strand_id
1 'polypeptide(L)' 'MSAYDEIMAALAFYFGDGEGLNPSDESIREIIGQEHDPIATIATALDDYRA' A
#
# COMPACT_ATOMS: atom_id res chain seq x y z
N MET A 1 -0.48 2.40 -16.42
CA MET A 1 -0.80 2.28 -14.99
C MET A 1 -1.32 3.62 -14.53
N SER A 2 -2.51 3.70 -13.95
CA SER A 2 -3.02 4.95 -13.38
C SER A 2 -2.32 5.27 -12.06
N ALA A 3 -2.40 6.51 -11.60
CA ALA A 3 -1.90 6.88 -10.27
C ALA A 3 -2.55 6.04 -9.16
N TYR A 4 -3.82 5.67 -9.35
CA TYR A 4 -4.54 4.77 -8.44
C TYR A 4 -3.90 3.37 -8.42
N ASP A 5 -3.65 2.79 -9.60
CA ASP A 5 -3.05 1.44 -9.71
C ASP A 5 -1.63 1.41 -9.11
N GLU A 6 -0.85 2.48 -9.28
CA GLU A 6 0.49 2.61 -8.69
C GLU A 6 0.43 2.65 -7.17
N ILE A 7 -0.50 3.42 -6.59
CA ILE A 7 -0.72 3.46 -5.14
C ILE A 7 -1.11 2.08 -4.62
N MET A 8 -2.03 1.38 -5.29
CA MET A 8 -2.46 0.05 -4.86
C MET A 8 -1.32 -0.98 -4.95
N ALA A 9 -0.49 -0.93 -5.99
CA ALA A 9 0.68 -1.79 -6.11
C ALA A 9 1.73 -1.51 -5.03
N ALA A 10 2.00 -0.23 -4.75
CA ALA A 10 2.92 0.18 -3.70
C ALA A 10 2.45 -0.24 -2.31
N LEU A 11 1.15 -0.09 -2.00
CA LEU A 11 0.56 -0.54 -0.75
C LEU A 11 0.56 -2.07 -0.64
N ALA A 12 0.28 -2.79 -1.74
CA ALA A 12 0.36 -4.25 -1.76
C ALA A 12 1.78 -4.73 -1.50
N PHE A 13 2.78 -4.07 -2.08
CA PHE A 13 4.20 -4.33 -1.81
C PHE A 13 4.54 -4.05 -0.34
N TYR A 14 4.21 -2.86 0.15
CA TYR A 14 4.50 -2.41 1.53
C TYR A 14 3.86 -3.30 2.60
N PHE A 15 2.60 -3.71 2.42
CA PHE A 15 1.91 -4.60 3.35
C PHE A 15 2.18 -6.10 3.11
N GLY A 16 2.69 -6.46 1.94
CA GLY A 16 3.00 -7.83 1.56
C GLY A 16 4.43 -8.28 1.90
N ASP A 17 5.33 -7.34 2.18
CA ASP A 17 6.76 -7.60 2.41
C ASP A 17 7.03 -8.21 3.80
N GLY A 18 6.80 -9.52 3.89
CA GLY A 18 7.21 -10.35 5.01
C GLY A 18 6.67 -11.78 4.99
N GLU A 19 5.50 -12.00 4.38
CA GLU A 19 4.74 -13.26 4.54
C GLU A 19 4.27 -13.88 3.21
N GLY A 20 4.57 -13.28 2.05
CA GLY A 20 4.08 -13.78 0.75
C GLY A 20 2.57 -13.58 0.58
N LEU A 21 1.99 -12.67 1.36
CA LEU A 21 0.60 -12.25 1.24
C LEU A 21 0.52 -11.16 0.18
N ASN A 22 -0.25 -11.40 -0.88
CA ASN A 22 -0.74 -10.33 -1.75
C ASN A 22 -2.09 -9.88 -1.16
N PRO A 23 -2.13 -8.82 -0.35
CA PRO A 23 -3.39 -8.32 0.19
C PRO A 23 -4.32 -7.89 -0.95
N SER A 24 -5.61 -8.19 -0.80
CA SER A 24 -6.60 -7.73 -1.77
C SER A 24 -6.78 -6.22 -1.67
N ASP A 25 -7.27 -5.60 -2.74
CA ASP A 25 -7.62 -4.17 -2.73
C ASP A 25 -8.55 -3.78 -1.59
N GLU A 26 -9.47 -4.67 -1.21
CA GLU A 26 -10.39 -4.47 -0.08
C GLU A 26 -9.62 -4.43 1.24
N SER A 27 -8.73 -5.39 1.48
CA SER A 27 -7.88 -5.40 2.68
C SER A 27 -6.96 -4.19 2.76
N ILE A 28 -6.37 -3.75 1.64
CA ILE A 28 -5.52 -2.55 1.59
C ILE A 28 -6.32 -1.31 2.02
N ARG A 29 -7.56 -1.16 1.53
CA ARG A 29 -8.43 -0.04 1.88
C ARG A 29 -8.86 -0.09 3.35
N GLU A 30 -9.13 -1.27 3.88
CA GLU A 30 -9.45 -1.46 5.30
C GLU A 30 -8.28 -1.07 6.21
N ILE A 31 -7.06 -1.54 5.89
CA ILE A 31 -5.85 -1.21 6.64
C ILE A 31 -5.62 0.31 6.62
N ILE A 32 -5.61 0.93 5.43
CA ILE A 32 -5.42 2.38 5.29
C ILE A 32 -6.54 3.17 5.97
N GLY A 33 -7.77 2.67 5.98
CA GLY A 33 -8.88 3.30 6.69
C GLY A 33 -8.75 3.28 8.21
N GLN A 34 -7.90 2.40 8.76
CA GLN A 34 -7.61 2.30 10.19
C GLN A 34 -6.30 2.99 10.60
N GLU A 35 -5.48 3.39 9.63
CA GLU A 35 -4.21 4.07 9.90
C GLU A 35 -4.40 5.44 10.55
N HIS A 36 -3.52 5.74 11.51
CA HIS A 36 -3.52 7.05 12.16
C HIS A 36 -3.08 8.17 11.20
N ASP A 37 -2.17 7.85 10.27
CA ASP A 37 -1.74 8.77 9.21
C ASP A 37 -1.72 8.05 7.84
N PRO A 38 -2.87 7.99 7.15
CA PRO A 38 -2.98 7.27 5.89
C PRO A 38 -2.17 7.92 4.77
N ILE A 39 -1.98 9.24 4.78
CA ILE A 39 -1.22 9.93 3.73
C ILE A 39 0.28 9.69 3.87
N ALA A 40 0.82 9.77 5.09
CA ALA A 40 2.22 9.43 5.33
C ALA A 40 2.52 7.96 5.01
N THR A 41 1.59 7.05 5.31
CA THR A 41 1.70 5.63 4.97
C THR A 41 1.75 5.42 3.46
N ILE A 42 0.85 6.05 2.70
CA ILE A 42 0.86 5.99 1.22
C ILE A 42 2.17 6.55 0.65
N ALA A 43 2.66 7.67 1.18
CA ALA A 43 3.91 8.28 0.72
C ALA A 43 5.11 7.35 0.95
N THR A 44 5.21 6.74 2.13
CA THR A 44 6.28 5.79 2.46
C THR A 44 6.25 4.57 1.54
N ALA A 45 5.06 3.98 1.36
CA ALA A 45 4.88 2.84 0.47
C ALA A 45 5.29 3.16 -0.98
N LEU A 46 4.96 4.35 -1.47
CA LEU A 46 5.35 4.80 -2.82
C LEU A 46 6.85 5.02 -2.95
N ASP A 47 7.50 5.57 -1.92
CA ASP A 47 8.95 5.77 -1.93
C ASP A 47 9.69 4.42 -1.91
N ASP A 48 9.25 3.48 -1.08
CA ASP A 48 9.82 2.13 -1.01
C ASP A 48 9.62 1.33 -2.31
N TYR A 49 8.44 1.43 -2.92
CA TYR A 49 8.13 0.74 -4.19
C TYR A 49 8.93 1.26 -5.38
N ARG A 50 9.43 2.51 -5.30
CA ARG A 50 10.21 3.16 -6.36
C ARG A 50 11.72 3.03 -6.19
N ALA A 51 12.18 2.60 -5.01
CA ALA A 51 13.59 2.42 -4.67
C ALA A 51 14.21 1.19 -5.36
#